data_AF-A0A837E1A2-F1
#
_entry.id   AF-A0A837E1A2-F1
#
_cell.length_a   1.000
_cell.length_b   1.000
_cell.length_c   1.000
_cell.angle_alpha   90.00
_cell.angle_beta   90.00
_cell.angle_gamma   90.00
#
_symmetry.space_group_name_H-M   'P 1'
#
loop_
_entity.id
_entity.type
_entity.pdbx_description
1 polymer ?
#
loop_
_entity_poly.entity_id
_entity_poly.type
_entity_poly.pdbx_seq_one_letter_code
_entity_poly.pdbx_strand_id
1 'polypeptide(L)'
;MQNASLEITNQAFKETIALICVPEFDGKNAKETHKAEMISDVWGKGVMAFEYSLDAPEVKTNELDAIRNKLAKELNEYAERNKLKGLNGLPCFVVSDIWTFAGVLHIDISHVVNQATVDYLHDVTKSEKD
;
A
#
# COMPACT_ATOMS: atom_id res chain seq x y z
N MET A 1 -3.32 -1.47 18.59
CA MET A 1 -2.79 -0.40 17.73
C MET A 1 -2.65 -0.89 16.29
N GLN A 2 -1.96 -2.00 16.02
CA GLN A 2 -1.87 -2.59 14.68
C GLN A 2 -3.21 -3.01 14.07
N ASN A 3 -4.13 -3.61 14.82
CA ASN A 3 -5.47 -3.95 14.30
C ASN A 3 -6.27 -2.72 13.82
N ALA A 4 -6.24 -1.64 14.60
CA ALA A 4 -6.91 -0.39 14.20
C ALA A 4 -6.25 0.23 12.96
N SER A 5 -4.93 0.14 12.86
CA SER A 5 -4.19 0.57 11.68
C SER A 5 -4.55 -0.26 10.45
N LEU A 6 -4.64 -1.58 10.60
CA LEU A 6 -5.09 -2.50 9.55
C LEU A 6 -6.49 -2.15 9.06
N GLU A 7 -7.44 -1.91 9.97
CA GLU A 7 -8.81 -1.53 9.61
C GLU A 7 -8.84 -0.21 8.83
N ILE A 8 -8.08 0.79 9.27
CA ILE A 8 -7.95 2.09 8.60
C ILE A 8 -7.35 1.91 7.19
N THR A 9 -6.25 1.17 7.08
CA THR A 9 -5.58 0.94 5.78
C THR A 9 -6.45 0.10 4.85
N ASN A 10 -7.16 -0.90 5.35
CA ASN A 10 -8.10 -1.70 4.56
C ASN A 10 -9.21 -0.85 3.96
N GLN A 11 -9.78 0.06 4.75
CA GLN A 11 -10.82 0.96 4.27
C GLN A 11 -10.26 1.94 3.22
N ALA A 12 -9.09 2.53 3.49
CA ALA A 12 -8.41 3.42 2.56
C ALA A 12 -8.09 2.70 1.23
N PHE A 13 -7.50 1.51 1.30
CA PHE A 13 -7.16 0.69 0.15
C PHE A 13 -8.40 0.35 -0.68
N LYS A 14 -9.45 -0.20 -0.04
CA LYS A 14 -10.68 -0.61 -0.73
C LYS A 14 -11.34 0.54 -1.50
N GLU A 15 -11.37 1.74 -0.91
CA GLU A 15 -11.96 2.91 -1.57
C GLU A 15 -11.09 3.44 -2.71
N THR A 16 -9.77 3.41 -2.54
CA THR A 16 -8.84 4.06 -3.48
C THR A 16 -8.44 3.16 -4.62
N ILE A 17 -8.29 1.84 -4.41
CA ILE A 17 -7.95 0.89 -5.47
C ILE A 17 -9.03 0.88 -6.56
N ALA A 18 -10.30 1.03 -6.18
CA ALA A 18 -11.43 1.10 -7.10
C ALA A 18 -11.40 2.33 -8.04
N LEU A 19 -10.55 3.33 -7.75
CA LEU A 19 -10.36 4.52 -8.57
C LEU A 19 -9.22 4.36 -9.58
N ILE A 20 -8.43 3.28 -9.48
CA ILE A 20 -7.26 3.06 -10.30
C ILE A 20 -7.68 2.34 -11.58
N CYS A 21 -7.52 3.03 -12.71
CA CYS A 21 -7.70 2.47 -14.03
C CYS A 21 -6.48 2.84 -14.90
N VAL A 22 -5.76 1.82 -15.34
CA VAL A 22 -4.66 1.85 -16.32
C VAL A 22 -4.93 0.78 -17.38
N PRO A 23 -4.23 0.76 -18.54
CA PRO A 23 -4.60 -0.09 -19.67
C PRO A 23 -4.89 -1.56 -19.36
N GLU A 24 -4.06 -2.21 -18.53
CA GLU A 24 -4.23 -3.65 -18.18
C GLU A 24 -4.66 -3.87 -16.72
N PHE A 25 -5.13 -2.82 -16.03
CA PHE A 25 -5.62 -2.93 -14.65
C PHE A 25 -6.81 -2.03 -14.39
N ASP A 26 -7.92 -2.64 -13.96
CA ASP A 26 -9.09 -1.95 -13.44
C ASP A 26 -9.32 -2.38 -11.98
N GLY A 27 -8.88 -1.52 -11.06
CA GLY A 27 -8.99 -1.78 -9.63
C GLY A 27 -10.42 -1.83 -9.10
N LYS A 28 -11.43 -1.37 -9.89
CA LYS A 28 -12.85 -1.55 -9.56
C LYS A 28 -13.29 -3.01 -9.67
N ASN A 29 -12.70 -3.75 -10.61
CA ASN A 29 -13.04 -5.14 -10.92
C ASN A 29 -12.00 -6.14 -10.39
N ALA A 30 -10.87 -5.65 -9.87
CA ALA A 30 -9.83 -6.44 -9.25
C ALA A 30 -10.39 -7.22 -8.05
N LYS A 31 -10.00 -8.50 -7.94
CA LYS A 31 -10.42 -9.39 -6.85
C LYS A 31 -9.27 -9.60 -5.90
N GLU A 32 -9.50 -9.40 -4.61
CA GLU A 32 -8.54 -9.78 -3.57
C GLU A 32 -8.35 -11.30 -3.56
N THR A 33 -7.10 -11.76 -3.65
CA THR A 33 -6.76 -13.20 -3.62
C THR A 33 -6.65 -13.73 -2.20
N HIS A 34 -6.31 -12.86 -1.25
CA HIS A 34 -6.25 -13.14 0.18
C HIS A 34 -6.61 -11.89 1.00
N LYS A 35 -6.80 -12.10 2.31
CA LYS A 35 -6.98 -10.99 3.25
C LYS A 35 -5.63 -10.32 3.49
N ALA A 36 -5.65 -8.99 3.64
CA ALA A 36 -4.44 -8.22 3.93
C ALA A 36 -3.59 -8.82 5.04
N GLU A 37 -2.30 -9.00 4.76
CA GLU A 37 -1.34 -9.64 5.65
C GLU A 37 -0.44 -8.60 6.31
N MET A 38 -0.10 -8.79 7.57
CA MET A 38 0.80 -7.88 8.29
C MET A 38 2.24 -8.35 8.12
N ILE A 39 3.10 -7.53 7.51
CA ILE A 39 4.50 -7.91 7.24
C ILE A 39 5.44 -7.66 8.46
N SER A 40 4.88 -7.38 9.63
CA SER A 40 5.65 -7.07 10.85
C SER A 40 6.51 -8.24 11.34
N ASP A 41 6.20 -9.46 10.93
CA ASP A 41 7.01 -10.64 11.29
C ASP A 41 8.39 -10.62 10.61
N VAL A 42 8.52 -9.89 9.50
CA VAL A 42 9.80 -9.71 8.78
C VAL A 42 10.53 -8.46 9.27
N TRP A 43 9.81 -7.37 9.52
CA TRP A 43 10.41 -6.05 9.77
C TRP A 43 10.45 -5.60 11.24
N GLY A 44 9.78 -6.34 12.12
CA GLY A 44 9.81 -6.12 13.56
C GLY A 44 8.48 -5.66 14.17
N LYS A 45 8.39 -5.84 15.50
CA LYS A 45 7.17 -5.54 16.26
C LYS A 45 6.81 -4.06 16.16
N GLY A 46 5.56 -3.79 15.78
CA GLY A 46 4.98 -2.45 15.79
C GLY A 46 5.02 -1.72 14.43
N VAL A 47 5.62 -2.31 13.39
CA VAL A 47 5.49 -1.81 12.01
C VAL A 47 4.02 -1.91 11.58
N MET A 48 3.53 -0.85 10.95
CA MET A 48 2.16 -0.68 10.47
C MET A 48 2.12 -0.79 8.94
N ALA A 49 2.61 -1.90 8.40
CA ALA A 49 2.65 -2.17 6.96
C ALA A 49 1.89 -3.45 6.65
N PHE A 50 1.15 -3.41 5.54
CA PHE A 50 0.19 -4.44 5.16
C PHE A 50 0.29 -4.76 3.67
N GLU A 51 0.38 -6.05 3.35
CA GLU A 51 0.38 -6.54 1.98
C GLU A 51 -1.06 -6.78 1.52
N TYR A 52 -1.36 -6.34 0.30
CA TYR A 52 -2.61 -6.60 -0.41
C TYR A 52 -2.31 -7.31 -1.72
N SER A 53 -3.09 -8.34 -2.03
CA SER A 53 -2.92 -9.10 -3.27
C SER A 53 -4.19 -9.16 -4.10
N LEU A 54 -4.05 -8.84 -5.38
CA LEU A 54 -5.15 -8.75 -6.34
C LEU A 54 -4.90 -9.65 -7.54
N ASP A 55 -5.94 -10.36 -8.00
CA ASP A 55 -5.91 -11.04 -9.30
C ASP A 55 -5.71 -10.00 -10.40
N ALA A 56 -4.59 -10.11 -11.12
CA ALA A 56 -4.14 -9.14 -12.11
C ALA A 56 -3.29 -9.81 -13.21
N PRO A 57 -3.82 -10.83 -13.92
CA PRO A 57 -3.01 -11.64 -14.85
C PRO A 57 -2.51 -10.87 -16.07
N GLU A 58 -3.13 -9.73 -16.38
CA GLU A 58 -2.80 -8.90 -17.55
C GLU A 58 -1.81 -7.77 -17.21
N VAL A 59 -1.58 -7.49 -15.92
CA VAL A 59 -0.70 -6.41 -15.46
C VAL A 59 0.75 -6.71 -15.78
N LYS A 60 1.40 -5.76 -16.44
CA LYS A 60 2.81 -5.85 -16.81
C LYS A 60 3.67 -5.02 -15.86
N THR A 61 4.94 -5.40 -15.74
CA THR A 61 5.92 -4.71 -14.87
C THR A 61 6.05 -3.22 -15.18
N ASN A 62 5.89 -2.80 -16.44
CA ASN A 62 5.97 -1.39 -16.84
C ASN A 62 4.76 -0.55 -16.42
N GLU A 63 3.69 -1.16 -15.91
CA GLU A 63 2.51 -0.46 -15.38
C GLU A 63 2.55 -0.26 -13.86
N LEU A 64 3.45 -0.97 -13.16
CA LEU A 64 3.52 -0.93 -11.70
C LEU A 64 3.76 0.48 -11.18
N ASP A 65 4.66 1.24 -11.78
CA ASP A 65 4.90 2.64 -11.41
C ASP A 65 3.65 3.51 -11.60
N ALA A 66 2.88 3.27 -12.66
CA ALA A 66 1.66 4.01 -12.92
C ALA A 66 0.58 3.68 -11.87
N ILE A 67 0.44 2.41 -11.52
CA ILE A 67 -0.47 1.94 -10.46
C ILE A 67 -0.05 2.52 -9.11
N ARG A 68 1.23 2.40 -8.74
CA ARG A 68 1.83 2.90 -7.49
C ARG A 68 1.57 4.39 -7.32
N ASN A 69 1.89 5.19 -8.32
CA ASN A 69 1.78 6.65 -8.26
C ASN A 69 0.31 7.10 -8.16
N LYS A 70 -0.59 6.48 -8.92
CA LYS A 70 -2.02 6.78 -8.83
C LYS A 70 -2.59 6.37 -7.46
N LEU A 71 -2.28 5.16 -6.99
CA LEU A 71 -2.76 4.68 -5.70
C LEU A 71 -2.23 5.53 -4.54
N ALA A 72 -0.94 5.87 -4.55
CA ALA A 72 -0.34 6.75 -3.55
C ALA A 72 -1.00 8.13 -3.49
N LYS A 73 -1.35 8.70 -4.66
CA LYS A 73 -2.11 9.95 -4.72
C LYS A 73 -3.50 9.78 -4.10
N GLU A 74 -4.27 8.80 -4.54
CA GLU A 74 -5.64 8.58 -4.05
C GLU A 74 -5.70 8.25 -2.55
N LEU A 75 -4.72 7.50 -2.02
CA LEU A 75 -4.55 7.23 -0.58
C LEU A 75 -4.31 8.50 0.22
N ASN A 76 -3.47 9.41 -0.28
CA ASN A 76 -3.19 10.67 0.42
C ASN A 76 -4.38 11.63 0.33
N GLU A 77 -5.10 11.68 -0.79
CA GLU A 77 -6.36 12.42 -0.88
C GLU A 77 -7.42 11.83 0.07
N TYR A 78 -7.50 10.50 0.19
CA TYR A 78 -8.35 9.84 1.19
C TYR A 78 -7.96 10.26 2.61
N ALA A 79 -6.67 10.28 2.94
CA ALA A 79 -6.18 10.71 4.24
C ALA A 79 -6.58 12.15 4.56
N GLU A 80 -6.41 13.08 3.60
CA GLU A 80 -6.80 14.48 3.76
C GLU A 80 -8.31 14.63 4.02
N ARG A 81 -9.15 13.98 3.20
CA ARG A 81 -10.62 14.01 3.38
C ARG A 81 -11.06 13.48 4.74
N ASN A 82 -10.38 12.44 5.23
CA ASN A 82 -10.67 11.81 6.52
C ASN A 82 -9.89 12.43 7.69
N LYS A 83 -9.10 13.49 7.45
CA LYS A 83 -8.26 14.19 8.45
C LYS A 83 -7.25 13.26 9.15
N LEU A 84 -6.84 12.21 8.46
CA LEU A 84 -5.78 11.31 8.91
C LEU A 84 -4.42 11.98 8.66
N LYS A 85 -3.51 11.86 9.62
CA LYS A 85 -2.19 12.51 9.57
C LYS A 85 -1.11 11.48 9.82
N GLY A 86 -0.07 11.53 8.98
CA GLY A 86 1.16 10.83 9.25
C GLY A 86 1.98 11.49 10.36
N LEU A 87 2.94 10.73 10.89
CA LEU A 87 3.87 11.18 11.91
C LEU A 87 4.82 12.24 11.35
N ASN A 88 5.12 13.29 12.13
CA ASN A 88 6.11 14.31 11.80
C ASN A 88 5.92 15.02 10.44
N GLY A 89 4.67 15.11 9.96
CA GLY A 89 4.36 15.75 8.67
C GLY A 89 4.63 14.87 7.45
N LEU A 90 4.95 13.59 7.66
CA LEU A 90 5.01 12.60 6.58
C LEU A 90 3.60 12.26 6.04
N PRO A 91 3.51 11.73 4.81
CA PRO A 91 2.28 11.16 4.28
C PRO A 91 1.65 10.14 5.25
N CYS A 92 0.33 10.15 5.37
CA CYS A 92 -0.37 9.19 6.24
C CYS A 92 -0.23 7.76 5.72
N PHE A 93 -0.28 7.60 4.38
CA PHE A 93 -0.12 6.32 3.71
C PHE A 93 1.02 6.40 2.70
N VAL A 94 1.79 5.34 2.61
CA VAL A 94 2.88 5.16 1.63
C VAL A 94 2.72 3.78 0.99
N VAL A 95 2.71 3.72 -0.34
CA VAL A 95 2.83 2.44 -1.07
C VAL A 95 4.31 2.05 -1.04
N SER A 96 4.69 1.24 -0.04
CA SER A 96 6.08 0.92 0.26
C SER A 96 6.70 -0.01 -0.77
N ASP A 97 5.94 -0.91 -1.37
CA ASP A 97 6.42 -1.82 -2.42
C ASP A 97 5.25 -2.24 -3.33
N ILE A 98 5.55 -2.65 -4.56
CA ILE A 98 4.60 -3.14 -5.55
C ILE A 98 5.28 -4.09 -6.52
N TRP A 99 4.74 -5.30 -6.68
CA TRP A 99 5.28 -6.30 -7.59
C TRP A 99 4.21 -7.21 -8.16
N THR A 100 4.56 -7.97 -9.19
CA THR A 100 3.68 -9.01 -9.74
C THR A 100 4.36 -10.36 -9.65
N PHE A 101 3.59 -11.38 -9.27
CA PHE A 101 4.05 -12.76 -9.26
C PHE A 101 2.89 -13.69 -9.60
N ALA A 102 3.09 -14.60 -10.56
CA ALA A 102 2.11 -15.60 -10.97
C ALA A 102 0.71 -15.03 -11.31
N GLY A 103 0.64 -13.84 -11.91
CA GLY A 103 -0.61 -13.17 -12.29
C GLY A 103 -1.34 -12.49 -11.12
N VAL A 104 -0.67 -12.35 -9.98
CA VAL A 104 -1.13 -11.61 -8.81
C VAL A 104 -0.33 -10.31 -8.69
N LEU A 105 -1.02 -9.21 -8.47
CA LEU A 105 -0.45 -7.92 -8.12
C LEU A 105 -0.40 -7.79 -6.60
N HIS A 106 0.80 -7.68 -6.05
CA HIS A 106 1.06 -7.46 -4.63
C HIS A 106 1.38 -5.99 -4.40
N ILE A 107 0.83 -5.42 -3.33
CA ILE A 107 0.97 -4.01 -2.97
C ILE A 107 1.16 -3.92 -1.46
N ASP A 108 2.28 -3.35 -1.04
CA ASP A 108 2.52 -3.06 0.37
C ASP A 108 2.14 -1.62 0.69
N ILE A 109 1.30 -1.43 1.69
CA ILE A 109 0.88 -0.10 2.17
C ILE A 109 1.26 0.07 3.63
N SER A 110 2.03 1.12 3.89
CA SER A 110 2.43 1.56 5.21
C SER A 110 1.55 2.69 5.73
N HIS A 111 1.04 2.53 6.95
CA HIS A 111 0.32 3.57 7.68
C HIS A 111 1.27 4.26 8.67
N VAL A 112 1.73 5.46 8.32
CA VAL A 112 2.88 6.11 8.95
C VAL A 112 2.48 6.86 10.21
N VAL A 113 2.12 6.13 11.27
CA VAL A 113 1.62 6.71 12.54
C VAL A 113 2.55 6.51 13.73
N ASN A 114 3.67 5.82 13.55
CA ASN A 114 4.66 5.61 14.59
C ASN A 114 6.09 5.59 14.03
N GLN A 115 7.07 5.73 14.93
CA GLN A 115 8.47 5.79 14.53
C GLN A 115 8.96 4.47 13.92
N ALA A 116 8.48 3.32 14.41
CA ALA A 116 8.84 2.01 13.86
C ALA A 116 8.52 1.88 12.36
N THR A 117 7.38 2.43 11.92
CA THR A 117 7.00 2.43 10.49
C THR A 117 7.82 3.42 9.68
N VAL A 118 8.20 4.55 10.27
CA VAL A 118 9.11 5.52 9.63
C VAL A 118 10.49 4.90 9.41
N ASP A 119 11.03 4.22 10.42
CA ASP A 119 12.34 3.56 10.34
C ASP A 119 12.32 2.44 9.30
N TYR A 120 11.26 1.62 9.28
CA TYR A 120 11.01 0.64 8.23
C TYR A 120 11.05 1.24 6.82
N LEU A 121 10.31 2.33 6.58
CA LEU A 121 10.27 2.98 5.26
C LEU A 121 11.64 3.50 4.81
N HIS A 122 12.44 4.01 5.75
CA HIS A 122 13.81 4.44 5.45
C HIS A 122 14.70 3.27 5.00
N ASP A 123 14.52 2.08 5.56
CA ASP A 123 15.33 0.91 5.21
C ASP A 123 14.89 0.28 3.89
N VAL A 124 13.58 0.24 3.60
CA VAL A 124 13.07 -0.17 2.28
C VAL A 124 13.55 0.76 1.17
N THR A 125 13.45 2.08 1.37
CA THR A 125 13.84 3.07 0.35
C THR A 125 15.34 3.04 0.05
N LYS A 126 16.18 2.68 1.03
CA LYS A 126 17.63 2.47 0.79
C LYS A 126 17.86 1.23 -0.08
N SER A 127 17.10 0.16 0.16
CA SER A 127 17.25 -1.12 -0.52
C SER A 127 16.79 -1.09 -2.00
N GLU A 128 15.88 -0.18 -2.37
CA GLU A 128 15.47 0.03 -3.78
C GLU A 128 16.50 0.80 -4.62
N LYS A 129 17.54 1.41 -4.01
CA LYS A 129 18.52 2.27 -4.70
C LYS A 129 19.89 1.64 -4.93
N ASP A 130 20.09 0.41 -4.48
CA ASP A 130 21.31 -0.40 -4.69
C ASP A 130 21.10 -1.45 -5.79
#